data_AF-A0A7J7HS57-F1
#
_entry.id   AF-A0A7J7HS57-F1
#
_cell.length_a   1.000
_cell.length_b   1.000
_cell.length_c   1.000
_cell.angle_alpha   90.00
_cell.angle_beta   90.00
_cell.angle_gamma   90.00
#
_symmetry.space_group_name_H-M   'P 1'
#
loop_
_entity.id
_entity.type
_entity.pdbx_description
1 polymer ?
#
loop_
_entity_poly.entity_id
_entity_poly.type
_entity_poly.pdbx_seq_one_letter_code
_entity_poly.pdbx_strand_id
1 'polypeptide(L)'
;MQEIVQAFLVTVRNKKRVGYTYELTLRVKGDWLIGEEKKKVKGYIEIPEFSVGELDDLQFEVRLNEEKDVAHEDKLRISKDLKLFLQPVREKLIQFEQELKEI
;
A
#
# COMPACT_ATOMS: atom_id res chain seq x y z
N MET A 1 23.98 0.64 4.32
CA MET A 1 23.49 -0.19 3.18
C MET A 1 22.45 0.65 2.47
N GLN A 2 22.57 0.80 1.16
CA GLN A 2 21.56 1.46 0.34
C GLN A 2 20.56 0.35 -0.03
N GLU A 3 19.32 0.43 0.43
CA GLU A 3 18.28 -0.53 0.08
C GLU A 3 18.01 -0.42 -1.43
N ILE A 4 18.20 -1.52 -2.15
CA ILE A 4 18.18 -1.51 -3.60
C ILE A 4 16.77 -1.92 -4.04
N VAL A 5 15.93 -0.92 -4.27
CA VAL A 5 14.69 -1.07 -5.04
C VAL A 5 15.08 -1.56 -6.43
N GLN A 6 14.75 -2.81 -6.75
CA GLN A 6 15.24 -3.48 -7.95
C GLN A 6 14.13 -4.28 -8.59
N ALA A 7 14.09 -4.27 -9.92
CA ALA A 7 13.25 -5.15 -10.71
C ALA A 7 14.09 -5.80 -11.80
N PHE A 8 13.88 -7.09 -12.03
CA PHE A 8 14.60 -7.85 -13.03
C PHE A 8 13.71 -8.87 -13.71
N LEU A 9 14.07 -9.15 -14.96
CA LEU A 9 13.47 -10.16 -15.80
C LEU A 9 14.62 -10.95 -16.43
N VAL A 10 14.69 -12.23 -16.11
CA VAL A 10 15.77 -13.12 -16.60
C VAL A 10 15.19 -14.39 -17.19
N THR A 11 15.81 -14.89 -18.26
CA THR A 11 15.43 -16.14 -18.90
C THR A 11 16.53 -17.17 -18.72
N VAL A 12 16.23 -18.27 -18.02
CA VAL A 12 17.18 -19.36 -17.76
C VAL A 12 16.62 -20.65 -18.34
N ARG A 13 17.33 -21.27 -19.30
CA ARG A 13 16.89 -22.51 -19.99
C ARG A 13 15.45 -22.41 -20.52
N ASN A 14 15.14 -21.32 -21.23
CA ASN A 14 13.81 -21.02 -21.78
C ASN A 14 12.69 -20.87 -20.71
N LYS A 15 13.04 -20.65 -19.43
CA LYS A 15 12.09 -20.31 -18.37
C LYS A 15 12.31 -18.85 -17.95
N LYS A 16 11.27 -18.04 -18.10
CA LYS A 16 11.24 -16.65 -17.62
C LYS A 16 11.13 -16.63 -16.10
N ARG A 17 11.89 -15.76 -15.45
CA ARG A 17 11.78 -15.44 -14.03
C ARG A 17 11.74 -13.94 -13.87
N VAL A 18 10.80 -13.47 -13.06
CA VAL A 18 10.66 -12.07 -12.70
C VAL A 18 10.88 -11.95 -11.19
N GLY A 19 11.60 -10.91 -10.79
CA GLY A 19 11.71 -10.51 -9.39
C GLY A 19 11.62 -9.00 -9.29
N TYR A 20 11.00 -8.55 -8.21
CA TYR A 20 11.07 -7.16 -7.78
C TYR A 20 11.15 -7.11 -6.26
N THR A 21 11.70 -6.02 -5.76
CA THR A 21 11.65 -5.60 -4.37
C THR A 21 11.32 -4.11 -4.36
N TYR A 22 10.16 -3.76 -3.80
CA TYR A 22 9.59 -2.42 -3.84
C TYR A 22 9.14 -1.96 -2.46
N GLU A 23 9.14 -0.65 -2.26
CA GLU A 23 8.40 0.05 -1.20
C GLU A 23 7.28 0.86 -1.87
N LEU A 24 6.11 0.97 -1.25
CA LEU A 24 4.98 1.71 -1.82
C LEU A 24 4.43 2.73 -0.81
N THR A 25 4.35 3.99 -1.21
CA THR A 25 3.63 5.03 -0.47
C THR A 25 2.40 5.48 -1.26
N LEU A 26 1.22 5.25 -0.69
CA LEU A 26 -0.05 5.69 -1.26
C LEU A 26 -0.54 6.95 -0.53
N ARG A 27 -0.65 8.07 -1.24
CA ARG A 27 -1.23 9.28 -0.69
C ARG A 27 -2.76 9.17 -0.67
N VAL A 28 -3.37 9.44 0.49
CA VAL A 28 -4.82 9.39 0.68
C VAL A 28 -5.36 10.79 0.97
N LYS A 29 -6.50 11.13 0.37
CA LYS A 29 -7.25 12.35 0.64
C LYS A 29 -8.73 12.06 0.42
N GLY A 30 -9.56 12.44 1.39
CA GLY A 30 -10.99 12.21 1.31
C GLY A 30 -11.78 13.05 2.31
N ASP A 31 -13.09 12.96 2.21
CA ASP A 31 -14.04 13.58 3.13
C ASP A 31 -14.63 12.48 4.04
N TRP A 32 -14.50 12.65 5.35
CA TRP A 32 -15.05 11.74 6.37
C TRP A 32 -16.20 12.40 7.12
N LEU A 33 -17.27 11.65 7.33
CA LEU A 33 -18.38 12.06 8.18
C LEU A 33 -18.02 11.76 9.65
N ILE A 34 -17.83 12.81 10.45
CA ILE A 34 -17.52 12.73 11.87
C ILE A 34 -18.61 13.49 12.63
N GLY A 35 -19.41 12.77 13.41
CA GLY A 35 -20.66 13.30 13.93
C GLY A 35 -21.59 13.68 12.77
N GLU A 36 -21.93 14.96 12.67
CA GLU A 36 -22.77 15.51 11.60
C GLU A 36 -21.98 16.33 10.56
N GLU A 37 -20.66 16.45 10.73
CA GLU A 37 -19.82 17.28 9.87
C GLU A 37 -18.94 16.45 8.93
N LYS A 38 -18.79 16.92 7.69
CA LYS A 38 -17.80 16.37 6.75
C LYS A 38 -16.47 17.06 6.95
N LYS A 39 -15.45 16.31 7.35
CA LYS A 39 -14.09 16.79 7.56
C LYS A 39 -13.16 16.24 6.49
N LYS A 40 -12.29 17.09 5.96
CA LYS A 40 -11.25 16.67 5.03
C LYS A 40 -10.12 16.01 5.82
N VAL A 41 -9.80 14.77 5.46
CA VAL A 41 -8.70 14.03 6.05
C VAL A 41 -7.71 13.70 4.95
N LYS A 42 -6.43 13.87 5.26
CA LYS A 42 -5.31 13.51 4.40
C LYS A 42 -4.37 12.60 5.18
N GLY A 43 -3.63 11.79 4.44
CA GLY A 43 -2.62 10.93 5.02
C GLY A 43 -1.91 10.10 3.97
N TYR A 44 -1.23 9.08 4.45
CA TYR A 44 -0.44 8.15 3.68
C TYR A 44 -0.71 6.74 4.18
N ILE A 45 -0.69 5.79 3.25
CA ILE A 45 -0.54 4.37 3.55
C ILE A 45 0.85 4.01 3.04
N GLU A 46 1.70 3.59 3.95
CA GLU A 46 3.04 3.10 3.64
C GLU A 46 3.00 1.58 3.70
N ILE A 47 3.52 0.97 2.64
CA ILE A 47 3.77 -0.45 2.54
C ILE A 47 5.29 -0.57 2.57
N PRO A 48 5.86 -1.13 3.66
CA PRO A 48 7.28 -1.41 3.75
C PRO A 48 7.75 -2.31 2.60
N GLU A 49 9.05 -2.51 2.51
CA GLU A 49 9.66 -3.38 1.50
C GLU A 49 8.92 -4.72 1.36
N PHE A 50 8.56 -5.07 0.12
CA PHE A 50 7.97 -6.35 -0.25
C PHE A 50 8.48 -6.82 -1.61
N SER A 51 8.53 -8.15 -1.79
CA SER A 51 9.01 -8.78 -3.01
C SER A 51 7.95 -9.67 -3.68
N VAL A 52 8.27 -10.15 -4.89
CA VAL A 52 7.44 -11.11 -5.63
C VAL A 52 7.09 -12.32 -4.76
N GLY A 53 5.81 -12.62 -4.63
CA GLY A 53 5.33 -13.78 -3.88
C GLY A 53 5.23 -13.58 -2.37
N GLU A 54 5.56 -12.40 -1.84
CA GLU A 54 5.42 -12.03 -0.42
C GLU A 54 4.13 -11.25 -0.14
N LEU A 55 3.21 -11.21 -1.11
CA LEU A 55 1.99 -10.39 -1.03
C LEU A 55 1.05 -10.79 0.12
N ASP A 56 1.15 -12.02 0.61
CA ASP A 56 0.34 -12.51 1.73
C ASP A 56 0.74 -11.91 3.08
N ASP A 57 2.00 -11.46 3.22
CA ASP A 57 2.56 -10.92 4.46
C ASP A 57 2.61 -9.38 4.48
N LEU A 58 2.04 -8.72 3.46
CA LEU A 58 2.03 -7.26 3.33
C LEU A 58 1.55 -6.55 4.61
N GLN A 59 2.38 -5.63 5.08
CA GLN A 59 2.12 -4.76 6.24
C GLN A 59 1.69 -3.37 5.76
N PHE A 60 0.69 -2.78 6.43
CA PHE A 60 0.23 -1.41 6.17
C PHE A 60 0.47 -0.52 7.37
N GLU A 61 1.23 0.56 7.17
CA GLU A 61 1.33 1.67 8.10
C GLU A 61 0.45 2.82 7.62
N VAL A 62 -0.50 3.26 8.45
CA VAL A 62 -1.36 4.40 8.13
C VAL A 62 -0.88 5.61 8.92
N ARG A 63 -0.52 6.68 8.20
CA ARG A 63 -0.11 7.96 8.78
C ARG A 63 -1.10 9.04 8.37
N LEU A 64 -1.95 9.44 9.30
CA LEU A 64 -2.86 10.57 9.10
C LEU A 64 -2.13 11.88 9.38
N ASN A 65 -2.41 12.91 8.59
CA ASN A 65 -1.87 14.24 8.83
C ASN A 65 -2.45 14.82 10.13
N GLU A 66 -1.72 15.76 10.74
CA GLU A 66 -2.23 16.53 11.87
C GLU A 66 -3.33 17.50 11.41
N GLU A 67 -4.56 17.01 11.39
CA GLU A 67 -5.75 17.85 11.26
C GLU A 67 -6.21 18.26 12.67
N LYS A 68 -6.25 19.56 12.95
CA LYS A 68 -6.60 20.14 14.27
C LYS A 68 -8.04 19.86 14.67
N ASP A 69 -8.90 19.63 13.68
CA ASP A 69 -10.34 19.53 13.87
C ASP A 69 -10.81 18.07 13.96
N VAL A 70 -9.90 17.10 13.99
CA VAL A 70 -10.21 15.66 14.07
C VAL A 70 -9.68 15.12 15.39
N ALA A 71 -10.56 14.61 16.24
CA ALA A 71 -10.21 14.03 17.52
C ALA A 71 -9.35 12.76 17.37
N HIS A 72 -8.60 12.41 18.40
CA HIS A 72 -7.73 11.23 18.36
C HIS A 72 -8.51 9.93 18.11
N GLU A 73 -9.68 9.78 18.73
CA GLU A 73 -10.53 8.59 18.56
C GLU A 73 -11.04 8.43 17.12
N ASP A 74 -11.43 9.54 16.49
CA ASP A 74 -11.83 9.56 15.07
C ASP A 74 -10.64 9.20 14.17
N LYS A 75 -9.43 9.72 14.47
CA LYS A 75 -8.20 9.34 13.75
C LYS A 75 -7.95 7.84 13.84
N LEU A 76 -8.10 7.23 15.03
CA LEU A 76 -7.94 5.79 15.21
C LEU A 76 -8.96 4.99 14.39
N ARG A 77 -10.21 5.45 14.33
CA ARG A 77 -11.25 4.83 13.50
C ARG A 77 -10.91 4.94 12.02
N ILE A 78 -10.57 6.13 11.53
CA ILE A 78 -10.18 6.35 10.14
C ILE A 78 -8.97 5.49 9.77
N SER A 79 -7.96 5.39 10.65
CA SER A 79 -6.80 4.53 10.42
C SER A 79 -7.18 3.05 10.31
N LYS A 80 -8.15 2.56 11.10
CA LYS A 80 -8.66 1.19 10.96
C LYS A 80 -9.39 0.99 9.63
N ASP A 81 -10.23 1.94 9.24
CA ASP A 81 -10.97 1.88 7.98
C ASP A 81 -10.00 1.90 6.78
N LEU A 82 -8.95 2.73 6.83
CA LEU A 82 -7.92 2.77 5.79
C LEU A 82 -7.11 1.47 5.69
N LYS A 83 -6.93 0.73 6.79
CA LYS A 83 -6.30 -0.60 6.74
C LYS A 83 -7.12 -1.63 5.94
N LEU A 84 -8.42 -1.41 5.75
CA LEU A 84 -9.24 -2.27 4.89
C LEU A 84 -8.82 -2.19 3.42
N PHE A 85 -8.11 -1.14 3.00
CA PHE A 85 -7.53 -1.05 1.65
C PHE A 85 -6.39 -2.04 1.41
N LEU A 86 -5.91 -2.75 2.44
CA LEU A 86 -4.91 -3.81 2.30
C LEU A 86 -5.35 -4.87 1.29
N GLN A 87 -6.60 -5.32 1.39
CA GLN A 87 -7.13 -6.34 0.50
C GLN A 87 -7.15 -5.89 -0.98
N PRO A 88 -7.80 -4.78 -1.36
CA PRO A 88 -7.83 -4.36 -2.77
C PRO A 88 -6.43 -4.01 -3.31
N VAL A 89 -5.52 -3.49 -2.48
CA VAL A 89 -4.13 -3.27 -2.91
C VAL A 89 -3.41 -4.59 -3.16
N ARG A 90 -3.56 -5.58 -2.27
CA ARG A 90 -3.01 -6.94 -2.48
C ARG A 90 -3.54 -7.54 -3.77
N GLU A 91 -4.85 -7.48 -4.01
CA GLU A 91 -5.46 -7.96 -5.25
C GLU A 91 -4.88 -7.26 -6.49
N LYS A 92 -4.62 -5.95 -6.41
CA LYS A 92 -3.99 -5.21 -7.51
C LYS A 92 -2.52 -5.60 -7.73
N LEU A 93 -1.78 -5.85 -6.67
CA LEU A 93 -0.39 -6.34 -6.75
C LEU A 93 -0.32 -7.78 -7.30
N ILE A 94 -1.29 -8.64 -6.98
CA ILE A 94 -1.40 -9.98 -7.57
C ILE A 94 -1.62 -9.89 -9.09
N GLN A 95 -2.51 -9.00 -9.53
CA GLN A 95 -2.70 -8.74 -10.97
C GLN A 95 -1.42 -8.25 -11.63
N PHE A 96 -0.72 -7.30 -10.99
CA PHE A 96 0.56 -6.81 -11.48
C PHE A 96 1.61 -7.94 -11.61
N GLU A 97 1.70 -8.86 -10.64
CA GLU A 97 2.58 -10.03 -10.74
C GLU A 97 2.21 -10.99 -11.88
N GLN A 98 0.93 -11.10 -12.21
CA GLN A 98 0.45 -11.89 -13.36
C GLN A 98 0.85 -11.20 -14.67
N GLU A 99 0.59 -9.90 -14.80
CA GLU A 99 0.99 -9.10 -15.96
C GLU A 99 2.50 -9.19 -16.21
N LEU A 100 3.32 -9.11 -15.16
CA LEU A 100 4.77 -9.28 -15.25
C LEU A 100 5.19 -10.64 -15.81
N LYS A 101 4.44 -11.71 -15.57
CA LYS A 101 4.74 -13.05 -16.12
C LYS A 101 4.42 -13.13 -17.61
N GLU A 102 3.45 -12.36 -18.09
CA GLU A 102 2.99 -12.34 -19.49
C GLU A 102 3.85 -11.46 -20.42
N ILE A 103 4.71 -10.59 -19.87
CA ILE A 103 5.69 -9.78 -20.64
C ILE A 103 6.71 -10.65 -21.39
#